data_AF-A0A846D288-F1
#
_entry.id   AF-A0A846D288-F1
#
_cell.length_a   1.000
_cell.length_b   1.000
_cell.length_c   1.000
_cell.angle_alpha   90.00
_cell.angle_beta   90.00
_cell.angle_gamma   90.00
#
_symmetry.space_group_name_H-M   'P 1'
#
loop_
_entity.id
_entity.type
_entity.pdbx_description
1 polymer ?
#
loop_
_entity_poly.entity_id
_entity_poly.type
_entity_poly.pdbx_seq_one_letter_code
_entity_poly.pdbx_strand_id
1 'polypeptide(L)'
;SHRLSTIQKAHQIVVMDKGKVVEIGTHEELLNKEGYYSRLYKMQFEHNSNGEVKNVVKKELVKTSHEVRTHLTPMIVCLQLVVNDLVDSPQERHELTEEAYHSAVRLLKTLEYLEESSTIKSTA
;
A
#
# COMPACT_ATOMS: atom_id res chain seq x y z
N SER A 1 5.66 9.56 -26.93
CA SER A 1 4.46 9.65 -26.07
C SER A 1 4.81 9.07 -24.71
N HIS A 2 4.22 9.56 -23.62
CA HIS A 2 4.42 9.02 -22.27
C HIS A 2 3.29 8.09 -21.81
N ARG A 3 2.19 8.01 -22.57
CA ARG A 3 1.03 7.19 -22.22
C ARG A 3 1.14 5.81 -22.84
N LEU A 4 1.22 4.78 -21.99
CA LEU A 4 1.37 3.38 -22.39
C LEU A 4 0.33 2.93 -23.42
N SER A 5 -0.94 3.26 -23.19
CA SER A 5 -2.05 2.90 -24.09
C SER A 5 -1.92 3.51 -25.50
N THR A 6 -1.28 4.67 -25.61
CA THR A 6 -1.00 5.30 -26.90
C THR A 6 0.20 4.65 -27.60
N ILE A 7 1.21 4.23 -26.84
CA ILE A 7 2.40 3.57 -27.38
C ILE A 7 2.04 2.16 -27.90
N GLN A 8 1.28 1.38 -27.12
CA GLN A 8 0.88 0.01 -27.50
C GLN A 8 0.00 -0.04 -28.76
N LYS A 9 -0.86 0.98 -28.95
CA LYS A 9 -1.75 1.07 -30.12
C LYS A 9 -1.13 1.80 -31.32
N ALA A 10 0.13 2.21 -31.23
CA ALA A 10 0.77 2.92 -32.32
C ALA A 10 1.08 1.96 -33.47
N HIS A 11 0.66 2.33 -34.68
CA HIS A 11 0.97 1.59 -35.90
C HIS A 11 2.47 1.60 -36.22
N GLN A 12 3.21 2.58 -35.71
CA GLN A 12 4.67 2.66 -35.82
C GLN A 12 5.23 3.43 -34.62
N ILE A 13 6.32 2.92 -34.06
CA ILE A 13 7.08 3.50 -32.97
C ILE A 13 8.49 3.79 -33.48
N VAL A 14 8.97 5.01 -33.21
CA VAL A 14 10.35 5.42 -33.49
C VAL A 14 11.04 5.68 -32.16
N VAL A 15 12.08 4.91 -31.88
CA VAL A 15 12.91 5.07 -30.69
C VAL A 15 14.13 5.89 -31.05
N MET A 16 14.37 6.94 -30.26
CA MET A 16 15.50 7.83 -30.46
C MET A 16 16.44 7.77 -29.26
N ASP A 17 17.74 7.72 -29.52
CA ASP A 17 18.80 7.92 -28.53
C ASP A 17 19.75 9.01 -29.03
N LYS A 18 20.05 9.99 -28.17
CA LYS A 18 20.99 11.10 -28.47
C LYS A 18 20.73 11.80 -29.83
N GLY A 19 19.46 11.98 -30.18
CA GLY A 19 19.04 12.64 -31.42
C GLY A 19 19.13 11.78 -32.68
N LYS A 20 19.43 10.48 -32.57
CA LYS A 20 19.42 9.53 -33.69
C LYS A 20 18.32 8.51 -33.52
N VAL A 21 17.75 8.05 -34.63
CA VAL A 21 16.82 6.92 -34.61
C VAL A 21 17.62 5.63 -34.42
N VAL A 22 17.31 4.91 -33.35
CA VAL A 22 17.98 3.64 -33.01
C VAL A 22 17.12 2.43 -33.36
N GLU A 23 15.80 2.56 -33.28
CA GLU A 23 14.86 1.48 -33.62
C GLU A 23 13.56 2.02 -34.21
N ILE A 24 12.98 1.26 -35.14
CA ILE A 24 11.65 1.53 -35.72
C ILE A 24 10.91 0.20 -35.84
N GLY A 25 9.62 0.21 -35.53
CA GLY A 25 8.74 -0.95 -35.70
C GLY A 25 7.41 -0.78 -34.97
N THR A 26 6.60 -1.83 -34.97
CA THR A 26 5.40 -1.90 -34.11
C THR A 26 5.78 -2.21 -32.66
N HIS A 27 4.82 -2.09 -31.74
CA HIS A 27 5.03 -2.46 -30.33
C HIS A 27 5.55 -3.89 -30.20
N GLU A 28 4.91 -4.86 -30.85
CA GLU A 28 5.27 -6.28 -30.77
C GLU A 28 6.64 -6.56 -31.38
N GLU A 29 6.93 -6.00 -32.56
CA GLU A 29 8.22 -6.15 -33.23
C GLU A 29 9.38 -5.64 -32.37
N LEU A 30 9.21 -4.49 -31.73
CA LEU A 30 10.24 -3.87 -30.90
C LEU A 30 10.39 -4.56 -29.53
N LEU A 31 9.31 -5.14 -28.99
CA LEU A 31 9.37 -5.93 -27.76
C LEU A 31 10.13 -7.23 -27.99
N ASN A 32 9.84 -7.92 -29.10
CA ASN A 32 10.46 -9.20 -29.48
C ASN A 32 11.95 -9.06 -29.86
N LYS A 33 12.38 -7.89 -30.34
CA LYS A 33 13.79 -7.60 -30.62
C LYS A 33 14.68 -7.54 -29.38
N GLU A 34 14.08 -7.51 -28.19
CA GLU A 34 14.77 -7.37 -26.90
C GLU A 34 15.78 -6.18 -26.84
N GLY A 35 15.55 -5.17 -27.66
CA GLY A 35 16.45 -4.05 -27.88
C GLY A 35 16.27 -2.89 -26.91
N TYR A 36 16.57 -1.68 -27.38
CA TYR A 36 16.47 -0.44 -26.62
C TYR A 36 15.03 -0.15 -26.19
N TYR A 37 14.07 -0.36 -27.10
CA TYR A 37 12.65 -0.22 -26.81
C TYR A 37 12.20 -1.13 -25.66
N SER A 38 12.49 -2.43 -25.76
CA SER A 38 12.03 -3.41 -24.76
C SER A 38 12.63 -3.07 -23.40
N ARG A 39 13.89 -2.65 -23.34
CA ARG A 39 14.56 -2.32 -22.09
C ARG A 39 13.94 -1.09 -21.42
N LEU A 40 13.66 -0.04 -22.19
CA LEU A 40 12.92 1.14 -21.71
C LEU A 40 11.51 0.76 -21.24
N TYR A 41 10.83 -0.08 -22.01
CA TYR A 41 9.50 -0.57 -21.67
C TYR A 41 9.49 -1.37 -20.36
N LYS A 42 10.46 -2.27 -20.17
CA LYS A 42 10.61 -3.08 -18.96
C LYS A 42 10.91 -2.23 -17.72
N MET A 43 11.78 -1.23 -17.85
CA MET A 43 12.08 -0.30 -16.76
C MET A 43 10.87 0.56 -16.37
N GLN A 44 10.09 1.01 -17.34
CA GLN A 44 9.06 2.03 -17.11
C GLN A 44 7.65 1.47 -16.92
N PHE A 45 7.35 0.29 -17.48
CA PHE A 45 5.98 -0.22 -17.58
C PHE A 45 5.79 -1.68 -17.16
N GLU A 46 6.82 -2.55 -17.25
CA GLU A 46 6.74 -3.94 -16.74
C GLU A 46 6.69 -3.98 -15.19
N HIS A 47 7.09 -2.88 -14.54
CA HIS A 47 6.91 -2.69 -13.10
C HIS A 47 5.54 -2.14 -12.69
N ASN A 48 4.63 -1.78 -13.60
CA ASN A 48 3.34 -1.20 -13.21
C ASN A 48 2.34 -2.22 -12.68
N SER A 49 2.32 -3.47 -13.19
CA SER A 49 1.45 -4.52 -12.64
C SER A 49 1.85 -4.94 -11.21
N ASN A 50 3.15 -4.99 -10.90
CA ASN A 50 3.63 -5.27 -9.54
C ASN A 50 3.74 -4.01 -8.66
N GLY A 51 3.94 -2.83 -9.25
CA GLY A 51 4.11 -1.55 -8.55
C GLY A 51 2.78 -0.95 -8.08
N GLU A 52 1.71 -1.11 -8.85
CA GLU A 52 0.37 -0.68 -8.45
C GLU A 52 -0.14 -1.51 -7.27
N VAL A 53 0.01 -2.84 -7.32
CA VAL A 53 -0.33 -3.73 -6.19
C VAL A 53 0.50 -3.41 -4.95
N LYS A 54 1.83 -3.21 -5.09
CA LYS A 54 2.69 -2.82 -3.96
C LYS A 54 2.30 -1.47 -3.36
N ASN A 55 1.93 -0.48 -4.18
CA ASN A 55 1.50 0.82 -3.69
C ASN A 55 0.13 0.76 -2.99
N VAL A 56 -0.80 -0.03 -3.51
CA VAL A 56 -2.10 -0.28 -2.86
C VAL A 56 -1.91 -0.98 -1.52
N VAL A 57 -1.13 -2.06 -1.47
CA VAL A 57 -0.83 -2.79 -0.22
C VAL A 57 -0.11 -1.89 0.78
N LYS A 58 0.87 -1.08 0.34
CA LYS A 58 1.55 -0.13 1.21
C LYS A 58 0.60 0.93 1.77
N LYS A 59 -0.33 1.44 0.96
CA LYS A 59 -1.33 2.42 1.40
C LYS A 59 -2.31 1.82 2.41
N GLU A 60 -2.77 0.59 2.16
CA GLU A 60 -3.63 -0.17 3.08
C GLU A 60 -2.91 -0.39 4.42
N LEU A 61 -1.65 -0.85 4.39
CA LEU A 61 -0.84 -1.08 5.59
C LEU A 61 -0.65 0.20 6.42
N VAL A 62 -0.38 1.33 5.77
CA VAL A 62 -0.25 2.63 6.45
C VAL A 62 -1.57 3.03 7.11
N LYS A 63 -2.71 2.81 6.44
CA LYS A 63 -4.04 3.08 6.98
C LYS A 63 -4.30 2.22 8.22
N THR A 64 -4.08 0.91 8.13
CA THR A 64 -4.29 0.01 9.28
C THR A 64 -3.35 0.33 10.43
N SER A 65 -2.07 0.64 10.16
CA SER A 65 -1.14 1.09 11.18
C SER A 65 -1.63 2.35 11.91
N HIS A 66 -2.28 3.27 11.19
CA HIS A 66 -2.86 4.46 11.79
C HIS A 66 -4.05 4.11 12.69
N GLU A 67 -4.98 3.28 12.23
CA GLU A 67 -6.13 2.82 13.01
C GLU A 67 -5.71 2.05 14.27
N VAL A 68 -4.73 1.16 14.14
CA VAL A 68 -4.13 0.42 15.27
C VAL A 68 -3.56 1.40 16.31
N ARG A 69 -2.83 2.44 15.89
CA ARG A 69 -2.30 3.46 16.82
C ARG A 69 -3.41 4.27 17.49
N THR A 70 -4.47 4.60 16.76
CA THR A 70 -5.64 5.32 17.32
C THR A 70 -6.28 4.55 18.47
N HIS A 71 -6.30 3.22 18.41
CA HIS A 71 -6.85 2.38 19.48
C HIS A 71 -5.82 2.00 20.55
N LEU A 72 -4.55 1.78 20.20
CA LEU A 72 -3.50 1.46 21.18
C LEU A 72 -3.12 2.62 22.08
N THR A 73 -3.10 3.86 21.56
CA THR A 73 -2.70 5.04 22.34
C THR A 73 -3.51 5.23 23.63
N PRO A 74 -4.86 5.28 23.59
CA PRO A 74 -5.65 5.42 24.81
C PRO A 74 -5.48 4.23 25.76
N MET A 75 -5.37 3.01 25.24
CA MET A 75 -5.07 1.81 26.04
C MET A 75 -3.79 1.97 26.86
N ILE A 76 -2.69 2.34 26.19
CA ILE A 76 -1.38 2.51 26.84
C ILE A 76 -1.46 3.60 27.90
N VAL A 77 -2.07 4.74 27.58
CA VAL A 77 -2.17 5.87 28.52
C VAL A 77 -3.01 5.50 29.74
N CYS A 78 -4.21 4.91 29.53
CA CYS A 78 -5.08 4.51 30.64
C CYS A 78 -4.40 3.48 31.54
N LEU A 79 -3.77 2.46 30.95
CA LEU A 79 -3.06 1.43 31.71
C LEU A 79 -1.82 1.99 32.41
N GLN A 80 -1.10 2.95 31.82
CA GLN A 80 0.02 3.62 32.48
C GLN A 80 -0.43 4.41 33.71
N LEU A 81 -1.56 5.10 33.65
CA LEU A 81 -2.10 5.81 34.82
C LEU A 81 -2.43 4.82 35.93
N VAL A 82 -3.11 3.71 35.59
CA VAL A 82 -3.50 2.68 36.57
C VAL A 82 -2.30 1.95 37.16
N VAL A 83 -1.32 1.54 36.35
CA VAL A 83 -0.16 0.74 36.80
C VAL A 83 0.83 1.56 37.62
N ASN A 84 0.97 2.86 37.36
CA ASN A 84 1.87 3.74 38.11
C ASN A 84 1.20 4.36 39.35
N ASP A 85 0.04 3.85 39.77
CA ASP A 85 -0.75 4.37 40.90
C ASP A 85 -1.02 5.89 40.80
N LEU A 86 -1.17 6.42 39.57
CA LEU A 86 -1.42 7.84 39.30
C LEU A 86 -2.92 8.19 39.30
N VAL A 87 -3.75 7.36 39.94
CA VAL A 87 -5.21 7.48 39.92
C VAL A 87 -5.74 7.53 41.35
N ASP A 88 -6.35 8.65 41.70
CA ASP A 88 -6.65 9.00 43.10
C ASP A 88 -7.89 8.27 43.63
N SER A 89 -8.82 7.86 42.76
CA SER A 89 -10.07 7.21 43.16
C SER A 89 -10.27 5.81 42.57
N PRO A 90 -10.93 4.88 43.29
CA PRO A 90 -11.34 3.59 42.72
C PRO A 90 -12.29 3.73 41.52
N GLN A 91 -13.14 4.76 41.51
CA GLN A 91 -14.08 5.03 40.43
C GLN A 91 -13.34 5.40 39.13
N GLU A 92 -12.39 6.34 39.21
CA GLU A 92 -11.56 6.74 38.07
C GLU A 92 -10.69 5.57 37.56
N ARG A 93 -10.17 4.72 38.47
CA ARG A 93 -9.47 3.48 38.08
C ARG A 93 -10.35 2.56 37.26
N HIS A 94 -11.61 2.40 37.66
CA HIS A 94 -12.57 1.59 36.92
C HIS A 94 -12.87 2.18 35.55
N GLU A 95 -13.12 3.50 35.46
CA GLU A 95 -13.37 4.19 34.19
C GLU A 95 -12.19 4.07 33.20
N LEU A 96 -10.95 4.27 33.67
CA LEU A 96 -9.76 4.11 32.84
C LEU A 96 -9.56 2.66 32.39
N THR A 97 -9.89 1.69 33.23
CA THR A 97 -9.81 0.27 32.89
C THR A 97 -10.85 -0.10 31.83
N GLU A 98 -12.08 0.40 31.96
CA GLU A 98 -13.14 0.21 30.95
C GLU A 98 -12.78 0.88 29.62
N GLU A 99 -12.21 2.09 29.63
CA GLU A 99 -11.75 2.77 28.41
C GLU A 99 -10.62 1.99 27.71
N ALA A 100 -9.67 1.44 28.47
CA ALA A 100 -8.65 0.55 27.95
C ALA A 100 -9.26 -0.72 27.33
N TYR A 101 -10.22 -1.35 28.00
CA TYR A 101 -10.93 -2.51 27.48
C TYR A 101 -11.68 -2.19 26.18
N HIS A 102 -12.44 -1.10 26.13
CA HIS A 102 -13.15 -0.70 24.92
C HIS A 102 -12.20 -0.40 23.74
N SER A 103 -11.08 0.24 24.03
CA SER A 103 -10.03 0.45 23.04
C SER A 103 -9.45 -0.87 22.53
N ALA A 104 -9.27 -1.88 23.39
CA ALA A 104 -8.84 -3.22 23.00
C ALA A 104 -9.83 -3.91 22.07
N VAL A 105 -11.12 -3.84 22.39
CA VAL A 105 -12.19 -4.41 21.55
C VAL A 105 -12.24 -3.74 20.18
N ARG A 106 -12.06 -2.42 20.10
CA ARG A 106 -12.00 -1.70 18.82
C ARG A 106 -10.79 -2.12 17.99
N LEU A 107 -9.62 -2.25 18.63
CA LEU A 107 -8.41 -2.74 17.97
C LEU A 107 -8.60 -4.13 17.39
N LEU A 108 -9.21 -5.05 18.14
CA LEU A 108 -9.49 -6.41 17.67
C LEU A 108 -10.35 -6.38 16.41
N LYS A 109 -11.44 -5.61 16.41
CA LYS A 109 -12.32 -5.45 15.23
C LYS A 109 -11.59 -4.88 14.01
N THR A 110 -10.68 -3.92 14.21
CA THR A 110 -9.84 -3.38 13.14
C THR A 110 -8.94 -4.46 12.52
N LEU A 111 -8.37 -5.33 13.35
CA LEU A 111 -7.52 -6.42 12.89
C LEU A 111 -8.33 -7.52 12.17
N GLU A 112 -9.49 -7.88 12.69
CA GLU A 112 -10.42 -8.81 12.02
C GLU A 112 -10.81 -8.32 10.62
N TYR A 113 -11.17 -7.04 10.49
CA TYR A 113 -11.47 -6.43 9.19
C TYR A 113 -10.27 -6.47 8.23
N LEU A 114 -9.05 -6.26 8.74
CA LEU A 114 -7.84 -6.39 7.93
C LEU A 114 -7.67 -7.82 7.41
N GLU A 115 -7.82 -8.82 8.28
CA GLU A 115 -7.70 -10.23 7.92
C GLU A 115 -8.71 -10.61 6.82
N GLU A 116 -9.97 -10.22 6.97
CA GLU A 116 -11.01 -10.43 5.95
C GLU A 116 -10.64 -9.75 4.62
N SER A 117 -10.18 -8.50 4.66
CA SER A 117 -9.78 -7.75 3.46
C SER A 117 -8.55 -8.34 2.76
N SER A 118 -7.68 -9.01 3.51
CA SER A 118 -6.49 -9.69 2.98
C SER A 118 -6.81 -11.03 2.32
N THR A 119 -7.81 -11.74 2.86
CA THR A 119 -8.24 -13.06 2.35
C THR A 119 -8.92 -12.92 0.99
N ILE A 120 -9.75 -11.88 0.81
CA ILE A 120 -10.44 -11.60 -0.46
C ILE A 120 -9.44 -11.29 -1.61
N LYS A 121 -8.30 -10.67 -1.31
CA LYS A 121 -7.25 -10.35 -2.30
C LYS A 121 -6.40 -11.56 -2.71
N SER A 122 -6.48 -12.71 -2.02
CA SER A 122 -5.71 -13.91 -2.35
C SER A 122 -6.47 -14.89 -3.27
N THR A 123 -7.78 -14.71 -3.44
CA THR A 123 -8.65 -15.60 -4.23
C THR A 123 -9.12 -15.01 -5.57
N ALA A 124 -8.66 -13.80 -5.91
CA ALA A 124 -8.98 -13.09 -7.16
C ALA A 124 -7.69 -12.85 -7.96
#